data_AF-A0A1V1P2L8-F1
#
_entry.id   AF-A0A1V1P2L8-F1
#
_cell.length_a   1.000
_cell.length_b   1.000
_cell.length_c   1.000
_cell.angle_alpha   90.00
_cell.angle_beta   90.00
_cell.angle_gamma   90.00
#
_symmetry.space_group_name_H-M   'P 1'
#
loop_
_entity.id
_entity.type
_entity.pdbx_description
1 polymer ?
#
loop_
_entity_poly.entity_id
_entity_poly.type
_entity_poly.pdbx_seq_one_letter_code
_entity_poly.pdbx_strand_id
1 'polypeptide(L)'
;MGMFDTIILDRSYECVKCKNMITSTQTKAFDNTLDEYTTKDCVDHAEDIRIIKEELFCDNCHEFQPDPVYLVVNRGILTGIADSLQQARALIDDLNKEKLILWYHDLYRRYIKQKNDTHSHRKFLYDLRKWWGEHLYKEKTKTNSFFLFILIISKAQFHQ
;
A
#
# COMPACT_ATOMS: atom_id res chain seq x y z
N MET A 1 4.63 -1.29 -13.09
CA MET A 1 3.77 -1.88 -12.05
C MET A 1 3.41 -0.77 -11.08
N GLY A 2 2.11 -0.53 -10.87
CA GLY A 2 1.64 0.48 -9.92
C GLY A 2 1.61 -0.10 -8.51
N MET A 3 1.70 0.78 -7.51
CA MET A 3 1.49 0.45 -6.10
C MET A 3 -0.02 0.53 -5.84
N PHE A 4 -0.61 -0.46 -5.17
CA PHE A 4 -2.05 -0.57 -4.91
C PHE A 4 -2.28 -0.90 -3.45
N ASP A 5 -3.32 -0.34 -2.85
CA ASP A 5 -3.75 -0.73 -1.50
C ASP A 5 -4.74 -1.88 -1.57
N THR A 6 -4.76 -2.71 -0.54
CA THR A 6 -5.64 -3.86 -0.45
C THR A 6 -6.79 -3.55 0.50
N ILE A 7 -8.01 -3.83 0.07
CA ILE A 7 -9.21 -3.72 0.91
C ILE A 7 -9.70 -5.12 1.19
N ILE A 8 -9.81 -5.45 2.48
CA ILE A 8 -10.46 -6.66 2.95
C ILE A 8 -11.96 -6.40 2.99
N LEU A 9 -12.70 -7.20 2.23
CA LEU A 9 -14.15 -7.07 2.11
C LEU A 9 -14.82 -7.52 3.42
N ASP A 10 -15.87 -6.82 3.83
CA ASP A 10 -16.66 -7.14 5.03
C ASP A 10 -17.46 -8.44 4.90
N ARG A 11 -17.65 -8.90 3.66
CA ARG A 11 -18.20 -10.20 3.28
C ARG A 11 -17.50 -10.74 2.05
N SER A 12 -17.59 -12.06 1.86
CA SER A 12 -17.09 -12.71 0.65
C SER A 12 -18.05 -12.55 -0.51
N TYR A 13 -17.50 -12.34 -1.70
CA TYR A 13 -18.23 -12.26 -2.97
C TYR A 13 -17.95 -13.51 -3.80
N GLU A 14 -18.98 -14.13 -4.35
CA GLU A 14 -18.82 -15.32 -5.20
C GLU A 14 -18.50 -14.94 -6.64
N CYS A 15 -17.47 -15.57 -7.21
CA CYS A 15 -17.21 -15.47 -8.65
C CYS A 15 -18.34 -16.11 -9.46
N VAL A 16 -18.87 -15.39 -10.45
CA VAL A 16 -20.00 -15.85 -11.27
C VAL A 16 -19.66 -17.13 -12.05
N LYS A 17 -18.39 -17.29 -12.44
CA LYS A 17 -17.90 -18.41 -13.26
C LYS A 17 -17.51 -19.65 -12.45
N CYS A 18 -16.63 -19.49 -11.46
CA CYS A 18 -16.06 -20.63 -10.73
C CYS A 18 -16.58 -20.79 -9.30
N LYS A 19 -17.46 -19.90 -8.82
CA LYS A 19 -18.00 -19.90 -7.45
C LYS A 19 -16.95 -19.77 -6.35
N ASN A 20 -15.70 -19.45 -6.70
CA ASN A 20 -14.67 -19.16 -5.71
C ASN A 20 -15.00 -17.86 -4.96
N MET A 21 -14.65 -17.82 -3.67
CA MET A 21 -14.86 -16.66 -2.82
C MET A 21 -13.78 -15.62 -3.04
N ILE A 22 -14.20 -14.38 -3.25
CA ILE A 22 -13.35 -13.18 -3.32
C ILE A 22 -13.51 -12.46 -1.99
N THR A 23 -12.41 -12.32 -1.25
CA THR A 23 -12.39 -11.73 0.10
C THR A 23 -11.71 -10.38 0.16
N SER A 24 -11.05 -9.96 -0.92
CA SER A 24 -10.32 -8.70 -0.99
C SER A 24 -10.36 -8.11 -2.39
N THR A 25 -10.17 -6.81 -2.49
CA THR A 25 -9.92 -6.11 -3.76
C THR A 25 -8.75 -5.15 -3.64
N GLN A 26 -8.21 -4.71 -4.77
CA GLN A 26 -7.12 -3.74 -4.83
C GLN A 26 -7.65 -2.40 -5.33
N THR A 27 -7.24 -1.30 -4.71
CA THR A 27 -7.62 0.05 -5.12
C THR A 27 -6.40 0.93 -5.36
N LYS A 28 -6.57 1.90 -6.26
CA LYS A 28 -5.64 3.03 -6.46
C LYS A 28 -6.14 4.34 -5.89
N ALA A 29 -7.34 4.34 -5.32
CA ALA A 29 -8.04 5.55 -4.91
C ALA A 29 -7.55 6.09 -3.56
N PHE A 30 -6.58 5.44 -2.93
CA PHE A 30 -5.95 5.83 -1.67
C PHE A 30 -4.49 6.24 -1.90
N ASP A 31 -3.69 6.29 -0.84
CA ASP A 31 -2.29 6.74 -0.86
C ASP A 31 -1.34 5.78 -1.58
N ASN A 32 -1.83 4.62 -2.02
CA ASN A 32 -1.07 3.57 -2.69
C ASN A 32 0.10 3.09 -1.83
N THR A 33 -0.08 2.96 -0.52
CA THR A 33 0.98 2.60 0.43
C THR A 33 1.26 1.11 0.54
N LEU A 34 0.58 0.25 -0.22
CA LEU A 34 0.59 -1.23 -0.05
C LEU A 34 0.04 -1.65 1.32
N ASP A 35 -0.82 -0.82 1.91
CA ASP A 35 -1.42 -1.13 3.19
C ASP A 35 -2.71 -1.95 2.96
N GLU A 36 -3.07 -2.71 4.00
CA GLU A 36 -4.33 -3.43 4.06
C GLU A 36 -5.33 -2.64 4.90
N TYR A 37 -6.53 -2.46 4.37
CA TYR A 37 -7.60 -1.72 5.01
C TYR A 37 -8.85 -2.58 5.18
N THR A 38 -9.50 -2.44 6.34
CA THR A 38 -10.79 -3.03 6.67
C THR A 38 -11.82 -1.93 6.92
N THR A 39 -13.11 -2.31 6.96
CA THR A 39 -14.16 -1.36 7.36
C THR A 39 -13.88 -0.81 8.76
N LYS A 40 -14.04 0.51 8.90
CA LYS A 40 -13.71 1.36 10.06
C LYS A 40 -12.22 1.76 10.16
N ASP A 41 -11.38 1.39 9.21
CA ASP A 41 -10.03 1.95 9.14
C ASP A 41 -10.02 3.35 8.52
N CYS A 42 -9.04 4.14 8.95
CA CYS A 42 -8.77 5.45 8.38
C CYS A 42 -7.91 5.27 7.13
N VAL A 43 -8.44 5.70 5.99
CA VAL A 43 -7.82 5.57 4.65
C VAL A 43 -7.31 6.89 4.09
N ASP A 44 -7.80 8.02 4.63
CA ASP A 44 -7.46 9.37 4.15
C ASP A 44 -7.70 10.43 5.26
N HIS A 45 -7.61 11.71 4.90
CA HIS A 45 -7.85 12.87 5.76
C HIS A 45 -9.31 13.06 6.16
N ALA A 46 -9.53 13.73 7.30
CA ALA A 46 -10.82 13.95 7.97
C ALA A 46 -11.92 14.62 7.12
N GLU A 47 -11.55 15.30 6.06
CA GLU A 47 -12.48 16.08 5.23
C GLU A 47 -12.95 15.30 4.00
N ASP A 48 -12.33 14.15 3.73
CA ASP A 48 -12.60 13.36 2.54
C ASP A 48 -13.89 12.54 2.68
N ILE A 49 -14.85 12.81 1.81
CA ILE A 49 -16.11 12.06 1.68
C ILE A 49 -16.26 11.69 0.21
N ARG A 50 -16.19 10.40 -0.09
CA ARG A 50 -16.27 9.89 -1.46
C ARG A 50 -16.83 8.47 -1.54
N ILE A 51 -17.41 8.16 -2.69
CA ILE A 51 -17.80 6.80 -3.05
C ILE A 51 -16.87 6.37 -4.18
N ILE A 52 -16.16 5.27 -3.99
CA ILE A 52 -15.23 4.71 -4.97
C ILE A 52 -15.85 3.43 -5.52
N LYS A 53 -15.91 3.31 -6.85
CA LYS A 53 -16.34 2.09 -7.53
C LYS A 53 -15.10 1.24 -7.81
N GLU A 54 -15.09 0.00 -7.35
CA GLU A 54 -14.02 -0.96 -7.64
C GLU A 54 -14.58 -2.24 -8.27
N GLU A 55 -13.81 -2.79 -9.20
CA GLU A 55 -14.12 -4.08 -9.82
C GLU A 55 -13.53 -5.20 -8.96
N LEU A 56 -14.24 -6.32 -8.86
CA LEU A 56 -13.73 -7.49 -8.16
C LEU A 56 -12.96 -8.38 -9.13
N PHE A 57 -11.75 -8.79 -8.75
CA PHE A 57 -10.95 -9.71 -9.54
C PHE A 57 -10.99 -11.11 -8.93
N CYS A 58 -11.18 -12.14 -9.76
CA CYS A 58 -11.13 -13.53 -9.31
C CYS A 58 -9.77 -14.15 -9.65
N ASP A 59 -9.01 -14.53 -8.63
CA ASP A 59 -7.69 -15.15 -8.81
C ASP A 59 -7.72 -16.49 -9.54
N ASN A 60 -8.82 -17.25 -9.42
CA ASN A 60 -8.94 -18.56 -10.06
C ASN A 60 -9.32 -18.46 -11.55
N CYS A 61 -10.14 -17.48 -11.92
CA CYS A 61 -10.53 -17.26 -13.32
C CYS A 61 -9.60 -16.28 -14.06
N HIS A 62 -8.78 -15.53 -13.32
CA HIS A 62 -7.99 -14.40 -13.83
C HIS A 62 -8.82 -13.36 -14.58
N GLU A 63 -10.02 -13.09 -14.08
CA GLU A 63 -10.98 -12.19 -14.73
C GLU A 63 -11.70 -11.30 -13.73
N PHE A 64 -12.06 -10.10 -14.20
CA PHE A 64 -12.92 -9.17 -13.48
C PHE A 64 -14.37 -9.65 -13.49
N GLN A 65 -15.04 -9.48 -12.35
CA GLN A 65 -16.45 -9.76 -12.19
C GLN A 65 -17.29 -8.61 -12.77
N PRO A 66 -18.49 -8.92 -13.31
CA PRO A 66 -19.37 -7.91 -13.88
C PRO A 66 -19.96 -6.96 -12.82
N ASP A 67 -20.13 -7.46 -11.60
CA ASP A 67 -20.74 -6.72 -10.49
C ASP A 67 -19.65 -6.03 -9.66
N PRO A 68 -19.58 -4.69 -9.70
CA PRO A 68 -18.62 -3.91 -8.95
C PRO A 68 -19.08 -3.70 -7.51
N VAL A 69 -18.14 -3.35 -6.64
CA VAL A 69 -18.42 -2.91 -5.28
C VAL A 69 -18.18 -1.42 -5.14
N TYR A 70 -18.85 -0.82 -4.17
CA TYR A 70 -18.77 0.59 -3.86
C TYR A 70 -18.21 0.77 -2.46
N LEU A 71 -17.01 1.32 -2.37
CA LEU A 71 -16.35 1.67 -1.13
C LEU A 71 -16.85 3.04 -0.69
N VAL A 72 -17.34 3.13 0.54
CA VAL A 72 -17.83 4.39 1.11
C VAL A 72 -16.79 4.94 2.05
N VAL A 73 -16.23 6.09 1.72
CA VAL A 73 -15.33 6.85 2.58
C VAL A 73 -16.08 8.06 3.11
N ASN A 74 -16.09 8.22 4.43
CA ASN A 74 -16.67 9.38 5.09
C ASN A 74 -15.70 9.89 6.15
N ARG A 75 -15.29 11.16 6.01
CA ARG A 75 -14.28 11.81 6.83
C ARG A 75 -12.98 11.02 6.93
N GLY A 76 -12.52 10.49 5.79
CA GLY A 76 -11.29 9.71 5.69
C GLY A 76 -11.36 8.32 6.33
N ILE A 77 -12.54 7.83 6.70
CA ILE A 77 -12.76 6.49 7.25
C ILE A 77 -13.52 5.65 6.22
N LEU A 78 -13.06 4.42 5.95
CA LEU A 78 -13.79 3.44 5.16
C LEU A 78 -15.00 2.95 5.97
N THR A 79 -16.16 3.56 5.79
CA THR A 79 -17.32 3.31 6.65
C THR A 79 -18.11 2.07 6.25
N GLY A 80 -18.02 1.63 4.99
CA GLY A 80 -18.70 0.44 4.53
C GLY A 80 -18.42 0.11 3.07
N ILE A 81 -18.91 -1.05 2.66
CA ILE A 81 -18.85 -1.57 1.30
C ILE A 81 -20.28 -1.90 0.86
N ALA A 82 -20.66 -1.49 -0.35
CA ALA A 82 -22.02 -1.61 -0.87
C ALA A 82 -22.03 -2.22 -2.27
N ASP A 83 -23.12 -2.90 -2.63
CA ASP A 83 -23.28 -3.53 -3.95
C ASP A 83 -23.85 -2.58 -5.00
N SER A 84 -24.40 -1.44 -4.56
CA SER A 84 -24.97 -0.45 -5.45
C SER A 84 -24.68 0.96 -4.99
N LEU A 85 -24.67 1.88 -5.95
CA LEU A 85 -24.51 3.31 -5.69
C LEU A 85 -25.61 3.84 -4.75
N GLN A 86 -26.82 3.28 -4.81
CA GLN A 86 -27.93 3.68 -3.95
C GLN A 86 -27.69 3.28 -2.49
N GLN A 87 -27.22 2.04 -2.25
CA GLN A 87 -26.82 1.59 -0.92
C GLN A 87 -25.64 2.40 -0.39
N ALA A 88 -24.66 2.69 -1.25
CA ALA A 88 -23.50 3.51 -0.88
C ALA A 88 -23.90 4.92 -0.43
N ARG A 89 -24.84 5.56 -1.13
CA ARG A 89 -25.40 6.87 -0.73
C ARG A 89 -26.16 6.79 0.58
N ALA A 90 -27.00 5.77 0.75
CA ALA A 90 -27.74 5.56 1.99
C ALA A 90 -26.80 5.41 3.20
N LEU A 91 -25.66 4.74 3.04
CA LEU A 91 -24.64 4.64 4.09
C LEU A 91 -24.04 6.00 4.47
N ILE A 92 -23.84 6.91 3.51
CA ILE A 92 -23.37 8.27 3.81
C ILE A 92 -24.40 9.04 4.64
N ASP A 93 -25.68 8.93 4.24
CA ASP A 93 -26.77 9.71 4.83
C ASP A 93 -27.18 9.19 6.22
N ASP A 94 -27.12 7.88 6.46
CA ASP A 94 -27.49 7.24 7.73
C ASP A 94 -26.44 7.43 8.84
N LEU A 95 -25.21 7.82 8.47
CA LEU A 95 -24.12 7.90 9.42
C LEU A 95 -24.28 9.08 10.39
N ASN A 96 -24.55 8.76 11.66
CA ASN A 96 -24.62 9.75 12.73
C ASN A 96 -23.26 10.44 12.92
N LYS A 97 -23.21 11.73 12.55
CA LYS A 97 -22.03 12.60 12.58
C LYS A 97 -21.35 12.66 13.95
N GLU A 98 -22.11 12.55 15.03
CA GLU A 98 -21.59 12.62 16.41
C GLU A 98 -20.77 11.38 16.75
N LYS A 99 -21.24 10.18 16.38
CA LYS A 99 -20.49 8.92 16.56
C LYS A 99 -19.22 8.90 15.70
N LEU A 100 -19.31 9.45 14.50
CA LEU A 100 -18.20 9.54 13.54
C LEU A 100 -17.04 10.38 14.09
N ILE A 101 -17.35 11.52 14.73
CA ILE A 101 -16.34 12.39 15.37
C ILE A 101 -15.62 11.66 16.51
N LEU A 102 -16.36 10.90 17.32
CA LEU A 102 -15.77 10.12 18.41
C LEU A 102 -14.82 9.04 17.88
N TRP A 103 -15.20 8.34 16.82
CA TRP A 103 -14.35 7.33 16.18
C TRP A 103 -13.11 7.95 15.52
N TYR A 104 -13.27 9.10 14.87
CA TYR A 104 -12.18 9.76 14.16
C TYR A 104 -10.95 10.02 15.04
N HIS A 105 -11.13 10.55 16.26
CA HIS A 105 -9.98 10.87 17.11
C HIS A 105 -9.13 9.65 17.47
N ASP A 106 -9.77 8.53 17.82
CA ASP A 106 -9.08 7.31 18.20
C ASP A 106 -8.48 6.59 17.00
N LEU A 107 -9.22 6.51 15.89
CA LEU A 107 -8.78 5.86 14.66
C LEU A 107 -7.66 6.64 13.99
N TYR A 108 -7.77 7.96 13.91
CA TYR A 108 -6.75 8.82 13.31
C TYR A 108 -5.44 8.77 14.10
N ARG A 109 -5.49 8.70 15.44
CA ARG A 109 -4.29 8.53 16.26
C ARG A 109 -3.58 7.20 15.94
N ARG A 110 -4.34 6.11 15.77
CA ARG A 110 -3.79 4.81 15.37
C ARG A 110 -3.20 4.87 13.96
N TYR A 111 -3.91 5.48 13.02
CA TYR A 111 -3.46 5.69 11.64
C TYR A 111 -2.13 6.45 11.57
N ILE A 112 -2.02 7.58 12.27
CA ILE A 112 -0.77 8.36 12.33
C ILE A 112 0.37 7.53 12.93
N LYS A 113 0.10 6.77 13.99
CA LYS A 113 1.11 5.88 14.59
C LYS A 113 1.58 4.82 13.58
N GLN A 114 0.65 4.16 12.91
CA GLN A 114 0.96 3.14 11.89
C GLN A 114 1.73 3.74 10.72
N LYS A 115 1.32 4.90 10.20
CA LYS A 115 2.05 5.64 9.15
C LYS A 115 3.47 6.00 9.59
N ASN A 116 3.65 6.45 10.83
CA ASN A 116 4.97 6.78 11.36
C ASN A 116 5.86 5.54 11.51
N ASP A 117 5.31 4.42 11.98
CA ASP A 117 6.04 3.15 12.10
C ASP A 117 6.40 2.61 10.69
N THR A 118 5.48 2.63 9.73
CA THR A 118 5.76 2.25 8.34
C THR A 118 6.82 3.17 7.70
N HIS A 119 6.73 4.48 7.96
CA HIS A 119 7.71 5.44 7.49
C HIS A 119 9.10 5.21 8.11
N SER A 120 9.19 4.89 9.41
CA SER A 120 10.47 4.59 10.06
C SER A 120 11.11 3.33 9.49
N HIS A 121 10.31 2.28 9.22
CA HIS A 121 10.80 1.06 8.57
C HIS A 121 11.26 1.32 7.14
N ARG A 122 10.51 2.09 6.34
CA ARG A 122 10.93 2.49 4.99
C ARG A 122 12.22 3.28 5.01
N LYS A 123 12.35 4.22 5.95
CA LYS A 123 13.59 5.00 6.14
C LYS A 123 14.75 4.08 6.49
N PHE A 124 14.57 3.14 7.42
CA PHE A 124 15.59 2.15 7.76
C PHE A 124 16.02 1.30 6.55
N LEU A 125 15.08 0.79 5.75
CA LEU A 125 15.39 0.03 4.53
C LEU A 125 16.11 0.89 3.48
N TYR A 126 15.74 2.16 3.34
CA TYR A 126 16.41 3.09 2.45
C TYR A 126 17.84 3.38 2.92
N ASP A 127 18.02 3.62 4.22
CA ASP A 127 19.33 3.87 4.83
C ASP A 127 20.21 2.61 4.72
N LEU A 128 19.67 1.42 4.94
CA LEU A 128 20.34 0.14 4.68
C LEU A 128 20.77 0.02 3.22
N ARG A 129 19.86 0.27 2.26
CA ARG A 129 20.18 0.21 0.83
C ARG A 129 21.27 1.20 0.46
N LYS A 130 21.22 2.41 1.00
CA LYS A 130 22.24 3.44 0.79
C LYS A 130 23.58 2.99 1.37
N TRP A 131 23.59 2.49 2.60
CA TRP A 131 24.79 1.97 3.26
C TRP A 131 25.42 0.79 2.49
N TRP A 132 24.61 -0.17 2.05
CA TRP A 132 25.06 -1.29 1.21
C TRP A 132 25.57 -0.82 -0.15
N GLY A 133 24.89 0.15 -0.78
CA GLY A 133 25.33 0.75 -2.04
C GLY A 133 26.68 1.48 -1.90
N GLU A 134 26.88 2.23 -0.82
CA GLU A 134 28.14 2.88 -0.49
C GLU A 134 29.25 1.86 -0.18
N HIS A 135 28.92 0.75 0.48
CA HIS A 135 29.86 -0.35 0.72
C HIS A 135 30.34 -1.02 -0.57
N LEU A 136 29.43 -1.31 -1.49
CA LEU A 136 29.78 -1.87 -2.81
C LEU A 136 30.64 -0.90 -3.64
N TYR A 137 30.39 0.41 -3.51
CA TYR A 137 31.20 1.43 -4.18
C TYR A 137 32.61 1.56 -3.56
N LYS A 138 32.71 1.47 -2.23
CA LYS A 138 34.00 1.44 -1.50
C LYS A 138 34.79 0.17 -1.77
N GLU A 139 34.13 -0.98 -1.91
CA GLU A 139 34.81 -2.23 -2.30
C GLU A 139 35.33 -2.14 -3.73
N LYS A 140 34.51 -1.75 -4.71
CA LYS A 140 34.95 -1.56 -6.11
C LYS A 140 36.12 -0.59 -6.26
N THR A 141 36.13 0.50 -5.49
CA THR A 141 37.26 1.46 -5.50
C THR A 141 38.50 0.89 -4.84
N LYS A 142 38.37 0.08 -3.77
CA LYS A 142 39.49 -0.67 -3.19
C LYS A 142 40.04 -1.71 -4.16
N THR A 143 39.19 -2.48 -4.86
CA THR A 143 39.66 -3.46 -5.86
C THR A 143 40.36 -2.77 -7.02
N ASN A 144 39.81 -1.68 -7.56
CA ASN A 144 40.46 -0.91 -8.62
C ASN A 144 41.79 -0.29 -8.17
N SER A 145 41.88 0.20 -6.93
CA SER A 145 43.13 0.72 -6.36
C SER A 145 44.18 -0.38 -6.16
N PHE A 146 43.75 -1.59 -5.74
CA PHE A 146 44.63 -2.75 -5.58
C PHE A 146 45.15 -3.26 -6.94
N PHE A 147 44.29 -3.30 -7.97
CA PHE A 147 44.69 -3.65 -9.33
C PHE A 147 45.67 -2.64 -9.94
N LEU A 148 45.47 -1.33 -9.70
CA LEU A 148 46.42 -0.29 -10.09
C LEU A 148 47.77 -0.45 -9.37
N PHE A 149 47.77 -0.75 -8.07
CA PHE A 149 49.00 -0.99 -7.32
C PHE A 149 49.75 -2.25 -7.80
N ILE A 150 49.07 -3.35 -8.08
CA ILE A 150 49.70 -4.57 -8.63
C ILE A 150 50.27 -4.30 -10.04
N LEU A 151 49.55 -3.59 -10.90
CA LEU A 151 50.04 -3.22 -12.24
C LEU A 151 51.29 -2.33 -12.20
N ILE A 152 51.39 -1.43 -11.22
CA ILE A 152 52.57 -0.58 -11.02
C ILE A 152 53.78 -1.40 -10.53
N ILE A 153 53.58 -2.33 -9.59
CA ILE A 153 54.64 -3.20 -9.06
C ILE A 153 55.15 -4.17 -10.15
N SER A 154 54.26 -4.78 -10.94
CA SER A 154 54.65 -5.67 -12.04
C SER A 154 55.41 -4.96 -13.17
N LYS A 155 55.19 -3.66 -13.39
CA LYS A 155 55.98 -2.84 -14.34
C LYS A 155 57.38 -2.50 -13.82
N ALA A 156 57.56 -2.41 -12.51
CA ALA A 156 58.85 -2.10 -11.89
C ALA A 156 59.82 -3.29 -11.85
N GLN A 157 59.32 -4.53 -11.90
CA GLN A 157 60.17 -5.74 -11.92
C GLN A 157 60.66 -6.15 -13.32
N PHE A 158 60.18 -5.53 -14.39
CA PHE A 158 60.57 -5.86 -15.78
C PHE A 158 61.70 -4.97 -16.34
N HIS A 159 62.33 -4.14 -15.50
CA HIS A 159 63.36 -3.18 -15.91
C HIS A 159 64.71 -3.36 -15.19
N GLN A 160 65.00 -4.56 -14.69
CA GLN A 160 66.33 -4.98 -14.24
C GLN A 160 66.94 -5.98 -15.21
#